data_AF-A0A946YC69-F1
#
_entry.id   AF-A0A946YC69-F1
#
_cell.length_a   1.000
_cell.length_b   1.000
_cell.length_c   1.000
_cell.angle_alpha   90.00
_cell.angle_beta   90.00
_cell.angle_gamma   90.00
#
_symmetry.space_group_name_H-M   'P 1'
#
loop_
_entity.id
_entity.type
_entity.pdbx_description
1 polymer ?
#
loop_
_entity_poly.entity_id
_entity_poly.type
_entity_poly.pdbx_seq_one_letter_code
_entity_poly.pdbx_strand_id
1 'polypeptide(L)'
;MNKGKTETLLMSISGLLWLAMVGLAGAGHWLAGLYALLGLLLVYGVLGTSHKGRFDLRLVAFPSLVWLVMWAAAFWLGNHFAELYAGREPAFTIFGFHPSFAAIVVLFWIVPTLLMGFGFEAVKDRWLSQERWDEFLRRVHGTDEGEDREGRE
;
A
#
# COMPACT_ATOMS: atom_id res chain seq x y z
N MET A 1 -17.07 -15.02 -12.16
CA MET A 1 -17.61 -14.58 -10.85
C MET A 1 -18.21 -13.19 -11.05
N ASN A 2 -19.48 -12.96 -10.67
CA ASN A 2 -20.15 -11.66 -10.91
C ASN A 2 -19.41 -10.52 -10.20
N LYS A 3 -19.05 -9.46 -10.94
CA LYS A 3 -18.31 -8.28 -10.44
C LYS A 3 -18.85 -7.74 -9.12
N GLY A 4 -20.17 -7.56 -9.02
CA GLY A 4 -20.80 -7.08 -7.80
C GLY A 4 -20.62 -8.01 -6.59
N LYS A 5 -20.60 -9.35 -6.80
CA LYS A 5 -20.43 -10.30 -5.69
C LYS A 5 -19.02 -10.23 -5.08
N THR A 6 -17.98 -10.06 -5.89
CA THR A 6 -16.60 -9.97 -5.41
C THR A 6 -16.36 -8.67 -4.66
N GLU A 7 -16.86 -7.55 -5.17
CA GLU A 7 -16.76 -6.25 -4.50
C GLU A 7 -17.52 -6.23 -3.17
N THR A 8 -18.77 -6.71 -3.16
CA THR A 8 -19.55 -6.87 -1.91
C THR A 8 -18.82 -7.76 -0.91
N LEU A 9 -18.24 -8.89 -1.35
CA LEU A 9 -17.46 -9.77 -0.48
C LEU A 9 -16.24 -9.05 0.13
N LEU A 10 -15.46 -8.33 -0.68
CA LEU A 10 -14.30 -7.58 -0.20
C LEU A 10 -14.69 -6.47 0.77
N MET A 11 -15.80 -5.75 0.49
CA MET A 11 -16.35 -4.76 1.41
C MET A 11 -16.77 -5.39 2.75
N SER A 12 -17.48 -6.53 2.72
CA SER A 12 -17.86 -7.25 3.94
C SER A 12 -16.64 -7.73 4.73
N ILE A 13 -15.63 -8.31 4.06
CA ILE A 13 -14.37 -8.71 4.69
C ILE A 13 -13.66 -7.52 5.32
N SER A 14 -13.63 -6.37 4.65
CA SER A 14 -13.00 -5.16 5.19
C SER A 14 -13.68 -4.67 6.48
N GLY A 15 -15.01 -4.70 6.54
CA GLY A 15 -15.76 -4.35 7.75
C GLY A 15 -15.47 -5.30 8.90
N LEU A 16 -15.43 -6.61 8.63
CA LEU A 16 -15.08 -7.62 9.64
C LEU A 16 -13.65 -7.48 10.15
N LEU A 17 -12.68 -7.25 9.26
CA LEU A 17 -11.28 -7.04 9.62
C LEU A 17 -11.09 -5.78 10.46
N TRP A 18 -11.83 -4.71 10.15
CA TRP A 18 -11.79 -3.48 10.95
C TRP A 18 -12.32 -3.72 12.36
N LEU A 19 -13.47 -4.39 12.50
CA LEU A 19 -14.03 -4.74 13.81
C LEU A 19 -13.08 -5.67 14.60
N ALA A 20 -12.48 -6.65 13.93
CA ALA A 20 -11.49 -7.54 14.53
C ALA A 20 -10.26 -6.76 15.00
N MET A 21 -9.72 -5.85 14.18
CA MET A 21 -8.58 -5.00 14.53
C MET A 21 -8.86 -4.16 15.78
N VAL A 22 -10.00 -3.46 15.81
CA VAL A 22 -10.39 -2.62 16.96
C VAL A 22 -10.66 -3.46 18.20
N GLY A 23 -11.36 -4.60 18.05
CA GLY A 23 -11.63 -5.51 19.16
C GLY A 23 -10.36 -6.11 19.76
N LEU A 24 -9.41 -6.56 18.92
CA LEU A 24 -8.13 -7.09 19.35
C LEU A 24 -7.28 -6.02 20.04
N ALA A 25 -7.22 -4.81 19.49
CA ALA A 25 -6.49 -3.70 20.10
C ALA A 25 -7.10 -3.32 21.47
N GLY A 26 -8.43 -3.24 21.57
CA GLY A 26 -9.14 -2.93 22.82
C GLY A 26 -9.01 -4.01 23.88
N ALA A 27 -8.89 -5.28 23.49
CA ALA A 27 -8.66 -6.42 24.39
C ALA A 27 -7.19 -6.57 24.82
N GLY A 28 -6.30 -5.71 24.33
CA GLY A 28 -4.87 -5.75 24.63
C GLY A 28 -4.06 -6.72 23.77
N HIS A 29 -4.66 -7.31 22.73
CA HIS A 29 -3.96 -8.11 21.72
C HIS A 29 -3.44 -7.22 20.58
N TRP A 30 -2.63 -6.22 20.93
CA TRP A 30 -2.13 -5.18 20.01
C TRP A 30 -1.42 -5.75 18.79
N LEU A 31 -0.55 -6.75 18.96
CA LEU A 31 0.16 -7.37 17.84
C LEU A 31 -0.80 -8.06 16.85
N ALA A 32 -1.80 -8.78 17.36
CA ALA A 32 -2.82 -9.41 16.51
C ALA A 32 -3.66 -8.35 15.77
N GLY A 33 -3.97 -7.22 16.43
CA GLY A 33 -4.60 -6.06 15.80
C GLY A 33 -3.77 -5.49 14.64
N LEU A 34 -2.44 -5.38 14.80
CA LEU A 34 -1.55 -4.93 13.74
C LEU A 34 -1.51 -5.89 12.53
N TYR A 35 -1.61 -7.20 12.75
CA TYR A 35 -1.74 -8.16 11.63
C TYR A 35 -3.10 -8.08 10.94
N ALA A 36 -4.18 -7.84 11.70
CA ALA A 36 -5.50 -7.58 11.12
C ALA A 36 -5.49 -6.31 10.24
N LEU A 37 -4.76 -5.27 10.65
CA LEU A 37 -4.52 -4.07 9.84
C LEU A 37 -3.82 -4.39 8.51
N LEU A 38 -2.80 -5.26 8.50
CA LEU A 38 -2.14 -5.67 7.25
C LEU A 38 -3.12 -6.36 6.29
N GLY A 39 -3.99 -7.24 6.81
CA GLY A 39 -5.05 -7.85 6.03
C GLY A 39 -6.02 -6.81 5.46
N LEU A 40 -6.40 -5.81 6.27
CA LEU A 40 -7.29 -4.74 5.85
C LEU A 40 -6.67 -3.89 4.73
N LEU A 41 -5.39 -3.54 4.86
CA LEU A 41 -4.64 -2.79 3.84
C LEU A 41 -4.54 -3.56 2.52
N LEU A 42 -4.37 -4.88 2.56
CA LEU A 42 -4.38 -5.72 1.37
C LEU A 42 -5.76 -5.67 0.67
N VAL A 43 -6.84 -5.78 1.43
CA VAL A 43 -8.22 -5.71 0.90
C VAL A 43 -8.47 -4.35 0.26
N TYR A 44 -8.05 -3.25 0.89
CA TYR A 44 -8.15 -1.91 0.32
C TYR A 44 -7.26 -1.71 -0.91
N GLY A 45 -6.05 -2.27 -0.94
CA GLY A 45 -5.21 -2.25 -2.13
C GLY A 45 -5.86 -2.97 -3.32
N VAL A 46 -6.51 -4.11 -3.09
CA VAL A 46 -7.25 -4.84 -4.12
C VAL A 46 -8.48 -4.06 -4.60
N LEU A 47 -9.25 -3.46 -3.68
CA LEU A 47 -10.39 -2.59 -4.04
C LEU A 47 -9.94 -1.35 -4.82
N GLY A 48 -8.88 -0.67 -4.38
CA GLY A 48 -8.36 0.56 -4.99
C GLY A 48 -7.70 0.37 -6.35
N THR A 49 -7.15 -0.82 -6.63
CA THR A 49 -6.60 -1.17 -7.95
C THR A 49 -7.68 -1.57 -8.97
N SER A 50 -8.93 -1.76 -8.54
CA SER A 50 -10.05 -2.08 -9.41
C SER A 50 -10.61 -0.83 -10.10
N HIS A 51 -10.02 -0.43 -11.24
CA HIS A 51 -10.59 0.61 -12.11
C HIS A 51 -10.81 0.10 -13.54
N LYS A 52 -12.04 0.20 -14.05
CA LYS A 52 -12.47 -0.21 -15.40
C LYS A 52 -12.05 -1.64 -15.84
N GLY A 53 -11.89 -2.57 -14.90
CA GLY A 53 -11.80 -4.00 -15.19
C GLY A 53 -10.47 -4.51 -15.74
N ARG A 54 -9.39 -3.71 -15.77
CA ARG A 54 -8.04 -4.21 -16.05
C ARG A 54 -7.25 -4.28 -14.75
N PHE A 55 -7.30 -5.44 -14.11
CA PHE A 55 -6.41 -5.79 -13.01
C PHE A 55 -4.99 -5.98 -13.55
N ASP A 56 -4.13 -4.95 -13.50
CA ASP A 56 -2.68 -5.17 -13.64
C ASP A 56 -2.08 -5.40 -12.25
N LEU A 57 -2.47 -6.53 -11.64
CA LEU A 57 -1.95 -7.00 -10.35
C LEU A 57 -0.42 -7.03 -10.35
N ARG A 58 0.22 -7.25 -11.49
CA ARG A 58 1.68 -7.37 -11.56
C ARG A 58 2.41 -6.03 -11.36
N LEU A 59 1.78 -4.89 -11.62
CA LEU A 59 2.41 -3.58 -11.39
C LEU A 59 2.41 -3.17 -9.92
N VAL A 60 1.32 -3.45 -9.22
CA VAL A 60 1.09 -2.96 -7.85
C VAL A 60 1.34 -4.05 -6.82
N ALA A 61 1.04 -5.31 -7.11
CA ALA A 61 1.21 -6.38 -6.13
C ALA A 61 2.67 -6.63 -5.78
N PHE A 62 3.62 -6.45 -6.70
CA PHE A 62 5.03 -6.66 -6.37
C PHE A 62 5.53 -5.69 -5.28
N PRO A 63 5.44 -4.35 -5.43
CA PRO A 63 5.84 -3.44 -4.36
C PRO A 63 4.94 -3.56 -3.14
N SER A 64 3.62 -3.70 -3.29
CA SER A 64 2.70 -3.78 -2.15
C SER A 64 2.85 -5.07 -1.32
N LEU A 65 3.14 -6.21 -1.93
CA LEU A 65 3.34 -7.46 -1.18
C LEU A 65 4.67 -7.44 -0.44
N VAL A 66 5.75 -6.99 -1.08
CA VAL A 66 7.03 -6.83 -0.39
C VAL A 66 6.88 -5.85 0.76
N TRP A 67 6.15 -4.75 0.56
CA TRP A 67 5.82 -3.78 1.61
C TRP A 67 5.07 -4.41 2.80
N LEU A 68 4.02 -5.19 2.54
CA LEU A 68 3.26 -5.90 3.58
C LEU A 68 4.13 -6.88 4.36
N VAL A 69 5.02 -7.62 3.68
CA VAL A 69 5.97 -8.55 4.32
C VAL A 69 6.95 -7.80 5.21
N MET A 70 7.47 -6.66 4.75
CA MET A 70 8.36 -5.82 5.55
C MET A 70 7.67 -5.26 6.79
N TRP A 71 6.41 -4.83 6.69
CA TRP A 71 5.64 -4.37 7.84
C TRP A 71 5.33 -5.50 8.82
N ALA A 72 4.97 -6.69 8.33
CA ALA A 72 4.80 -7.87 9.18
C ALA A 72 6.09 -8.19 9.96
N ALA A 73 7.23 -8.18 9.27
CA ALA A 73 8.53 -8.36 9.90
C ALA A 73 8.84 -7.24 10.91
N ALA A 74 8.52 -5.99 10.60
CA ALA A 74 8.70 -4.85 11.50
C ALA A 74 7.90 -5.03 12.80
N PHE A 75 6.63 -5.42 12.71
CA PHE A 75 5.78 -5.65 13.87
C PHE A 75 6.27 -6.83 14.71
N TRP A 76 6.67 -7.93 14.06
CA TRP A 76 7.22 -9.08 14.75
C TRP A 76 8.54 -8.76 15.47
N LEU A 77 9.52 -8.17 14.77
CA LEU A 77 10.81 -7.78 15.37
C LEU A 77 10.61 -6.74 16.48
N GLY A 78 9.74 -5.76 16.24
CA GLY A 78 9.38 -4.73 17.20
C GLY A 78 8.86 -5.34 18.50
N ASN A 79 7.88 -6.24 18.39
CA ASN A 79 7.34 -6.95 19.55
C ASN A 79 8.39 -7.85 20.22
N HIS A 80 9.14 -8.61 19.42
CA HIS A 80 10.19 -9.50 19.92
C HIS A 80 11.22 -8.74 20.77
N PHE A 81 11.75 -7.63 20.27
CA PHE A 81 12.71 -6.83 21.02
C PHE A 81 12.10 -6.04 22.18
N ALA A 82 10.82 -5.66 22.09
CA ALA A 82 10.12 -5.01 23.18
C ALA A 82 9.91 -5.97 24.36
N GLU A 83 9.49 -7.20 24.09
CA GLU A 83 9.37 -8.26 25.09
C GLU A 83 10.74 -8.69 25.61
N LEU A 84 11.70 -8.86 24.70
CA LEU A 84 13.05 -9.21 25.08
C LEU A 84 13.56 -8.18 26.07
N TYR A 85 13.54 -6.89 25.77
CA TYR A 85 14.08 -5.84 26.65
C TYR A 85 13.06 -5.23 27.62
N ALA A 86 11.94 -5.91 27.90
CA ALA A 86 10.93 -5.40 28.82
C ALA A 86 11.53 -5.18 30.22
N GLY A 87 11.50 -3.92 30.68
CA GLY A 87 12.03 -3.53 32.00
C GLY A 87 13.55 -3.60 32.13
N ARG A 88 14.30 -3.74 31.03
CA ARG A 88 15.77 -3.76 31.03
C ARG A 88 16.35 -2.86 29.94
N GLU A 89 17.57 -2.40 30.13
CA GLU A 89 18.27 -1.65 29.09
C GLU A 89 18.66 -2.57 27.92
N PRO A 90 18.58 -2.07 26.67
CA PRO A 90 18.95 -2.85 25.50
C PRO A 90 20.45 -3.09 25.46
N ALA A 91 20.87 -4.32 25.11
CA ALA A 91 22.28 -4.69 25.04
C ALA A 91 23.03 -3.98 23.89
N PHE A 92 22.30 -3.45 22.92
CA PHE A 92 22.82 -2.69 21.80
C PHE A 92 21.77 -1.69 21.32
N THR A 93 22.20 -0.67 20.59
CA THR A 93 21.31 0.26 19.89
C THR A 93 21.60 0.22 18.40
N ILE A 94 20.60 0.57 17.60
CA ILE A 94 20.75 0.70 16.14
C ILE A 94 20.48 2.17 15.84
N PHE A 95 21.48 2.90 15.34
CA PHE A 95 21.41 4.36 15.14
C PHE A 95 20.99 5.14 16.41
N GLY A 96 21.33 4.63 17.59
CA GLY A 96 20.93 5.22 18.87
C GLY A 96 19.50 4.89 19.31
N PHE A 97 18.75 4.12 18.52
CA PHE A 97 17.41 3.68 18.87
C PHE A 97 17.40 2.35 19.63
N HIS A 98 16.39 2.18 20.49
CA HIS A 98 16.04 0.89 21.05
C HIS A 98 15.77 -0.11 19.91
N PRO A 99 16.25 -1.37 19.99
CA PRO A 99 16.15 -2.34 18.89
C PRO A 99 14.73 -2.55 18.36
N SER A 100 13.72 -2.53 19.25
CA SER A 100 12.31 -2.60 18.84
C SER A 100 11.87 -1.43 17.96
N PHE A 101 12.26 -0.21 18.32
CA PHE A 101 11.93 0.99 17.55
C PHE A 101 12.75 1.05 16.25
N ALA A 102 14.02 0.65 16.30
CA ALA A 102 14.86 0.58 15.11
C ALA A 102 14.29 -0.38 14.05
N ALA A 103 13.76 -1.53 14.47
CA ALA A 103 13.10 -2.46 13.56
C ALA A 103 11.91 -1.79 12.82
N ILE A 104 11.12 -0.99 13.52
CA ILE A 104 10.04 -0.20 12.90
C ILE A 104 10.65 0.82 11.93
N VAL A 105 11.60 1.66 12.36
CA VAL A 105 12.19 2.69 11.48
C VAL A 105 12.79 2.09 10.20
N VAL A 106 13.52 0.99 10.30
CA VAL A 106 14.19 0.39 9.14
C VAL A 106 13.19 -0.32 8.22
N LEU A 107 12.36 -1.21 8.76
CA LEU A 107 11.52 -2.11 7.96
C LEU A 107 10.15 -1.53 7.62
N PHE A 108 9.63 -0.59 8.41
CA PHE A 108 8.35 0.08 8.13
C PHE A 108 8.54 1.35 7.31
N TRP A 109 9.64 2.08 7.54
CA TRP A 109 9.91 3.37 6.90
C TRP A 109 10.99 3.26 5.83
N ILE A 110 12.26 3.12 6.22
CA ILE A 110 13.39 3.33 5.30
C ILE A 110 13.32 2.37 4.09
N VAL A 111 13.24 1.07 4.34
CA VAL A 111 13.21 0.06 3.28
C VAL A 111 11.98 0.22 2.39
N PRO A 112 10.75 0.28 2.92
CA PRO A 112 9.55 0.64 2.15
C PRO A 112 9.65 1.89 1.29
N THR A 113 10.13 3.02 1.83
CA THR A 113 10.21 4.28 1.09
C THR A 113 11.17 4.15 -0.09
N LEU A 114 12.34 3.52 0.12
CA LEU A 114 13.29 3.27 -0.95
C LEU A 114 12.73 2.29 -1.97
N LEU A 115 12.10 1.19 -1.53
CA LEU A 115 11.51 0.19 -2.39
C LEU A 115 10.40 0.77 -3.27
N MET A 116 9.54 1.62 -2.71
CA MET A 116 8.50 2.29 -3.48
C MET A 116 9.13 3.28 -4.46
N GLY A 117 10.09 4.11 -4.02
CA GLY A 117 10.78 5.06 -4.89
C GLY A 117 11.49 4.40 -6.08
N PHE A 118 12.34 3.41 -5.82
CA PHE A 118 13.05 2.68 -6.86
C PHE A 118 12.14 1.73 -7.65
N GLY A 119 11.16 1.11 -6.99
CA GLY A 119 10.21 0.22 -7.62
C GLY A 119 9.35 0.93 -8.65
N PHE A 120 8.84 2.13 -8.34
CA PHE A 120 8.08 2.95 -9.29
C PHE A 120 8.93 3.47 -10.45
N GLU A 121 10.20 3.83 -10.21
CA GLU A 121 11.12 4.20 -11.29
C GLU A 121 11.40 2.99 -12.21
N ALA A 122 11.60 1.80 -11.65
CA ALA A 122 11.86 0.58 -12.42
C ALA A 122 10.66 0.14 -13.28
N VAL A 123 9.43 0.48 -12.87
CA VAL A 123 8.22 0.23 -13.67
C VAL A 123 7.70 1.46 -14.41
N LYS A 124 8.47 2.55 -14.49
CA LYS A 124 8.01 3.84 -15.06
C LYS A 124 7.41 3.73 -16.44
N ASP A 125 7.99 2.91 -17.30
CA ASP A 125 7.53 2.76 -18.67
C ASP A 125 6.13 2.15 -18.76
N ARG A 126 5.68 1.45 -17.70
CA ARG A 126 4.36 0.82 -17.65
C ARG A 126 3.27 1.75 -17.10
N TRP A 127 3.61 2.69 -16.21
CA TRP A 127 2.65 3.64 -15.62
C TRP A 127 2.72 5.06 -16.19
N LEU A 128 3.84 5.44 -16.80
CA LEU A 128 4.15 6.77 -17.34
C LEU A 128 4.76 6.64 -18.74
N SER A 129 4.17 5.81 -19.60
CA SER A 129 4.62 5.71 -20.99
C SER A 129 4.46 7.08 -21.66
N GLN A 130 5.55 7.64 -22.18
CA GLN A 130 5.56 8.91 -22.92
C GLN A 130 4.48 8.94 -24.01
N GLU A 131 4.29 7.82 -24.72
CA GLU A 131 3.25 7.68 -25.75
C GLU A 131 1.82 7.93 -25.23
N ARG A 132 1.47 7.46 -24.03
CA ARG A 132 0.15 7.74 -23.41
C ARG A 132 0.05 9.17 -22.91
N TRP A 133 1.16 9.75 -22.48
CA TRP A 133 1.21 11.14 -22.04
C TRP A 133 1.03 12.09 -23.22
N ASP A 134 1.72 11.82 -24.34
CA ASP A 134 1.59 12.56 -25.58
C ASP A 134 0.20 12.42 -26.18
N GLU A 135 -0.40 11.22 -26.13
CA GLU A 135 -1.79 11.01 -26.55
C GLU A 135 -2.79 11.77 -25.66
N PHE A 136 -2.55 11.83 -24.35
CA PHE A 136 -3.36 12.63 -23.43
C PHE A 136 -3.25 14.13 -23.75
N LEU A 137 -2.03 14.66 -23.89
CA LEU A 137 -1.80 16.06 -24.25
C LEU A 137 -2.46 16.40 -25.59
N ARG A 138 -2.35 15.50 -26.58
CA ARG A 138 -3.00 15.69 -27.89
C ARG A 138 -4.52 15.70 -27.81
N ARG A 139 -5.15 14.95 -26.88
CA ARG A 139 -6.61 15.03 -26.66
C ARG A 139 -7.03 16.31 -25.95
N VAL A 140 -6.25 16.77 -24.97
CA VAL A 140 -6.54 18.00 -24.23
C VAL A 140 -6.36 19.23 -25.12
N HIS A 141 -5.31 19.25 -25.95
CA HIS A 141 -5.03 20.35 -26.87
C HIS A 141 -5.77 20.22 -28.21
N GLY A 142 -6.22 19.03 -28.59
CA GLY A 142 -6.94 18.77 -29.84
C GLY A 142 -8.46 18.99 -29.77
N THR A 143 -9.01 19.32 -28.60
CA THR A 143 -10.45 19.65 -28.45
C THR A 143 -10.79 21.14 -28.62
N ASP A 144 -9.81 22.02 -28.85
CA ASP A 144 -10.06 23.47 -29.04
C ASP A 144 -10.05 23.90 -30.53
N GLU A 145 -9.67 23.05 -31.49
CA GLU A 145 -9.55 23.47 -32.90
C GLU A 145 -10.78 23.12 -33.78
N GLY A 146 -11.86 22.59 -33.18
CA GLY A 146 -13.03 22.07 -33.90
C GLY A 146 -14.28 22.94 -33.91
N GLU A 147 -14.45 23.89 -32.98
CA GLU A 147 -15.72 24.66 -32.87
C GLU A 147 -15.73 26.01 -33.60
N ASP A 148 -14.60 26.49 -34.15
CA ASP A 148 -14.52 27.82 -34.76
C ASP A 148 -14.67 27.85 -36.31
N ARG A 149 -14.97 26.72 -36.96
CA ARG A 149 -15.10 26.66 -38.44
C ARG A 149 -16.48 26.34 -39.01
N GLU A 150 -17.49 26.02 -38.21
CA GLU A 150 -18.87 25.78 -38.72
C GLU A 150 -19.83 26.98 -38.54
N GLY A 151 -19.36 28.13 -38.06
CA GLY A 151 -20.18 29.33 -37.83
C GLY A 151 -20.08 30.44 -38.88
N ARG A 152 -19.31 30.28 -39.97
CA ARG A 152 -19.14 31.30 -41.02
C ARG A 152 -18.92 30.69 -42.40
N GLU A 153 -19.95 30.07 -42.98
CA GLU A 153 -20.15 30.02 -44.44
C GLU A 153 -21.63 30.19 -44.77
#